data_AF-A0A0R1XF12-F1
#
_entry.id   AF-A0A0R1XF12-F1
#
_cell.length_a   1.000
_cell.length_b   1.000
_cell.length_c   1.000
_cell.angle_alpha   90.00
_cell.angle_beta   90.00
_cell.angle_gamma   90.00
#
_symmetry.space_group_name_H-M   'P 1'
#
loop_
_entity.id
_entity.type
_entity.pdbx_description
1 polymer ?
#
loop_
_entity_poly.entity_id
_entity_poly.type
_entity_poly.pdbx_seq_one_letter_code
_entity_poly.pdbx_strand_id
1 'polypeptide(L)' 'MISNEQRAHDIAIALMQANSKDVEPIEAYHRYVNYLLPILREIDKDFPHGIREHLN' A
#
# COMPACT_ATOMS: atom_id res chain seq x y z
N MET A 1 -1.77 15.08 12.31
CA MET A 1 -0.76 14.50 11.40
C MET A 1 -1.11 13.05 11.20
N ILE A 2 -1.40 12.63 9.97
CA ILE A 2 -1.72 11.24 9.63
C ILE A 2 -0.43 10.40 9.67
N SER A 3 -0.49 9.21 10.26
CA SER A 3 0.67 8.31 10.37
C SER A 3 1.10 7.81 8.99
N ASN A 4 2.33 7.31 8.87
CA ASN A 4 2.82 6.69 7.63
C ASN A 4 1.99 5.45 7.26
N GLU A 5 1.53 4.70 8.27
CA GLU A 5 0.64 3.54 8.09
C GLU A 5 -0.71 3.95 7.51
N GLN A 6 -1.29 5.06 7.99
CA GLN A 6 -2.54 5.58 7.44
C GLN A 6 -2.37 6.03 5.99
N ARG A 7 -1.25 6.69 5.66
CA ARG A 7 -0.94 7.09 4.28
C ARG A 7 -0.74 5.90 3.34
N ALA A 8 -0.02 4.87 3.78
CA ALA A 8 0.17 3.64 2.99
C ALA A 8 -1.16 2.91 2.76
N HIS A 9 -2.03 2.88 3.77
CA HIS A 9 -3.37 2.32 3.66
C HIS A 9 -4.23 3.07 2.63
N ASP A 10 -4.26 4.40 2.72
CA ASP A 10 -5.06 5.24 1.82
C ASP A 10 -4.57 5.13 0.35
N ILE A 11 -3.25 5.06 0.12
CA ILE A 11 -2.65 4.83 -1.20
C ILE A 11 -3.04 3.45 -1.74
N ALA A 12 -3.00 2.42 -0.90
CA ALA A 12 -3.39 1.08 -1.32
C ALA A 12 -4.86 1.03 -1.73
N ILE A 13 -5.77 1.63 -0.94
CA ILE A 13 -7.19 1.73 -1.29
C ILE A 13 -7.37 2.45 -2.63
N ALA A 14 -6.70 3.59 -2.84
CA ALA A 14 -6.80 4.35 -4.07
C ALA A 14 -6.29 3.58 -5.30
N LEU A 15 -5.16 2.89 -5.18
CA LEU A 15 -4.60 2.06 -6.25
C LEU A 15 -5.51 0.86 -6.58
N MET A 16 -6.11 0.26 -5.56
CA MET A 16 -7.06 -0.83 -5.75
C MET A 16 -8.33 -0.35 -6.44
N GLN A 17 -8.91 0.76 -6.00
CA GLN A 17 -10.09 1.38 -6.62
C GLN A 17 -9.83 1.79 -8.07
N ALA A 18 -8.64 2.33 -8.37
CA ALA A 18 -8.24 2.72 -9.72
C ALA A 18 -8.10 1.52 -10.67
N ASN A 19 -7.76 0.34 -10.14
CA ASN A 19 -7.55 -0.89 -10.92
C ASN A 19 -8.74 -1.86 -10.85
N SER A 20 -9.80 -1.51 -10.11
CA SER A 20 -10.99 -2.33 -9.90
C SER A 20 -12.22 -1.72 -10.56
N LYS A 21 -12.29 -1.77 -11.89
CA LYS A 21 -13.63 -1.98 -12.46
C LYS A 21 -14.03 -3.40 -12.05
N ASP A 22 -15.08 -3.51 -11.24
CA ASP A 22 -15.74 -4.77 -10.84
C ASP A 22 -15.13 -5.59 -9.68
N VAL A 23 -14.29 -5.01 -8.81
CA VAL A 23 -13.87 -5.70 -7.56
C VAL A 23 -14.68 -5.19 -6.38
N GLU A 24 -15.42 -6.08 -5.74
CA GLU A 24 -16.15 -5.79 -4.50
C GLU A 24 -15.20 -5.27 -3.42
N PRO A 25 -15.57 -4.24 -2.63
CA PRO A 25 -14.69 -3.62 -1.63
C PRO A 25 -14.04 -4.60 -0.66
N ILE A 26 -14.76 -5.66 -0.28
CA ILE A 26 -14.25 -6.70 0.61
C ILE A 26 -13.16 -7.54 -0.05
N GLU A 27 -13.31 -7.84 -1.34
CA GLU A 27 -12.31 -8.60 -2.08
C GLU A 27 -11.06 -7.74 -2.33
N ALA A 28 -11.24 -6.44 -2.51
CA ALA A 28 -10.13 -5.50 -2.55
C ALA A 28 -9.36 -5.51 -1.20
N TYR A 29 -10.07 -5.41 -0.07
CA TYR A 29 -9.44 -5.51 1.25
C TYR A 29 -8.67 -6.83 1.44
N HIS A 30 -9.25 -7.96 1.04
CA HIS A 30 -8.59 -9.26 1.13
C HIS A 30 -7.32 -9.31 0.29
N ARG A 31 -7.33 -8.75 -0.92
CA ARG A 31 -6.14 -8.71 -1.78
C ARG A 31 -5.06 -7.77 -1.20
N TYR A 32 -5.45 -6.64 -0.60
CA TYR A 32 -4.51 -5.76 0.11
C TYR A 32 -3.80 -6.49 1.25
N VAL A 33 -4.56 -7.10 2.16
CA VAL A 33 -4.00 -7.75 3.36
C VAL A 33 -3.15 -8.98 3.01
N ASN A 34 -3.60 -9.78 2.03
CA ASN A 34 -2.96 -11.06 1.74
C ASN A 34 -1.77 -10.95 0.78
N TYR A 35 -1.78 -9.97 -0.14
CA TYR A 35 -0.73 -9.86 -1.16
C TYR A 35 0.10 -8.59 -1.01
N LEU A 36 -0.54 -7.42 -0.90
CA LEU A 36 0.18 -6.16 -0.95
C LEU A 36 0.90 -5.86 0.38
N LEU A 37 0.24 -6.05 1.52
CA LEU A 37 0.79 -5.74 2.83
C LEU A 37 2.07 -6.53 3.17
N PRO A 38 2.19 -7.85 2.88
CA PRO A 38 3.44 -8.57 3.06
C PRO A 38 4.57 -8.01 2.20
N ILE A 39 4.31 -7.70 0.92
CA ILE A 39 5.31 -7.13 0.01
C ILE A 39 5.78 -5.77 0.53
N LEU A 40 4.85 -4.90 0.94
CA LEU A 40 5.20 -3.59 1.50
C LEU A 40 6.02 -3.72 2.78
N ARG A 41 5.73 -4.70 3.64
CA ARG A 41 6.51 -4.97 4.86
C ARG A 41 7.92 -5.48 4.55
N GLU A 42 8.09 -6.34 3.56
CA GLU A 42 9.43 -6.78 3.14
C GLU A 42 10.23 -5.61 2.56
N ILE A 43 9.62 -4.77 1.72
CA ILE A 43 10.25 -3.55 1.21
C ILE A 43 10.63 -2.61 2.37
N ASP A 44 9.75 -2.40 3.34
CA ASP A 44 10.02 -1.51 4.48
C ASP A 44 11.21 -1.98 5.34
N LYS A 45 11.47 -3.30 5.43
CA LYS A 45 12.68 -3.82 6.08
C LYS A 45 13.96 -3.40 5.34
N ASP A 46 13.92 -3.41 4.02
CA ASP A 46 15.06 -3.03 3.18
C ASP A 46 15.22 -1.50 3.07
N PHE A 47 14.14 -0.76 3.33
CA PHE A 47 14.08 0.70 3.25
C PHE A 47 13.49 1.34 4.53
N PRO A 48 14.11 1.17 5.71
CA PRO A 48 13.56 1.63 7.00
C PRO A 48 13.46 3.16 7.13
N HIS A 49 14.04 3.90 6.19
CA HIS A 49 13.95 5.35 6.09
C HIS A 49 13.12 5.81 4.88
N GLY A 50 12.37 4.89 4.27
CA GLY A 50 11.64 5.08 3.03
C GLY A 50 12.52 4.96 1.79
N ILE A 51 11.89 4.67 0.65
CA ILE A 51 12.52 4.79 -0.66
C ILE A 51 12.59 6.29 -0.97
N ARG A 52 13.79 6.89 -0.91
CA ARG A 52 13.99 8.30 -1.28
C ARG A 52 13.63 8.49 -2.75
N GLU A 53 12.52 9.18 -3.01
CA GLU A 53 12.33 9.83 -4.30
C GLU A 53 13.42 10.90 -4.44
N HIS A 54 14.34 10.68 -5.38
CA HIS A 54 15.45 11.55 -5.76
C HIS A 54 16.70 11.52 -4.86
N LEU A 55 17.75 10.86 -5.36
CA LEU A 55 19.15 11.16 -5.02
C LEU A 55 19.56 12.39 -5.83
N ASN A 56 19.47 13.58 -5.24
CA ASN A 56 20.27 14.73 -5.66
C ASN A 56 21.50 14.82 -4.77
#